data_AF-A0AAV6WF34-F1
#
_entry.id   AF-A0AAV6WF34-F1
#
_cell.length_a   1.000
_cell.length_b   1.000
_cell.length_c   1.000
_cell.angle_alpha   90.00
_cell.angle_beta   90.00
_cell.angle_gamma   90.00
#
_symmetry.space_group_name_H-M   'P 1'
#
loop_
_entity.id
_entity.type
_entity.pdbx_description
1 polymer ?
#
loop_
_entity_poly.entity_id
_entity_poly.type
_entity_poly.pdbx_seq_one_letter_code
_entity_poly.pdbx_strand_id
1 'polypeptide(L)'
;MGSRRRRATAANPRQHLRPELAHPTRSPNKIILNCVGPFGLHGQPVVSAYVDSGCDYLDICGEPEFMERMEALYHERAVEKGSLVISACGFDSIPAEMGMIFHSRQWAGSADPNRVEAYLSLASGKRMVGNYDSWTSTTERIDHRTPQGARSLGCKATISRFNHCAKNAIHPRRKSHGLPGVNENPEHVKKREAFWPSVKPAHFGVKLGTKPLLGLFSKIMLGIFLRLLCKFSFGRWLLLRYPSFFSLGWFKKEGSSEDEVASVTFKMLFVGHGFSDGS
;
A
#
# COMPACT_ATOMS: atom_id res chain seq x y z
N MET A 1 -9.63 34.94 24.25
CA MET A 1 -9.13 35.11 22.87
C MET A 1 -7.62 35.32 22.93
N GLY A 2 -6.84 34.40 22.33
CA GLY A 2 -5.38 34.47 22.36
C GLY A 2 -4.73 33.17 21.88
N SER A 3 -4.92 32.84 20.61
CA SER A 3 -4.27 31.69 19.94
C SER A 3 -2.78 31.96 19.77
N ARG A 4 -1.94 31.28 20.56
CA ARG A 4 -0.47 31.34 20.45
C ARG A 4 -0.01 30.28 19.43
N ARG A 5 0.02 30.63 18.14
CA ARG A 5 0.76 29.87 17.12
C ARG A 5 2.26 29.96 17.43
N ARG A 6 2.88 28.86 17.88
CA ARG A 6 4.35 28.78 17.96
C ARG A 6 4.91 28.54 16.56
N ARG A 7 5.74 29.47 16.11
CA ARG A 7 6.49 29.43 14.85
C ARG A 7 7.72 28.53 15.08
N ALA A 8 7.88 27.46 14.32
CA ALA A 8 9.07 26.61 14.39
C ALA A 8 10.25 27.32 13.73
N THR A 9 11.31 27.60 14.49
CA THR A 9 12.58 28.12 14.01
C THR A 9 13.47 26.95 13.55
N ALA A 10 14.05 27.08 12.36
CA ALA A 10 14.93 26.09 11.75
C ALA A 10 16.21 25.86 12.57
N ALA A 11 16.49 24.60 12.93
CA ALA A 11 17.70 24.17 13.62
C ALA A 11 18.53 23.18 12.78
N ASN A 12 19.83 23.17 13.06
CA ASN A 12 21.01 22.63 12.34
C ASN A 12 20.91 21.15 11.85
N PRO A 13 21.35 20.78 10.61
CA PRO A 13 21.00 19.51 9.97
C PRO A 13 21.80 18.25 10.37
N ARG A 14 22.68 18.27 11.38
CA ARG A 14 23.66 17.17 11.59
C ARG A 14 23.64 16.44 12.95
N GLN A 15 22.66 16.69 13.83
CA GLN A 15 22.64 16.07 15.19
C GLN A 15 21.30 15.42 15.62
N HIS A 16 20.33 15.19 14.72
CA HIS A 16 19.02 14.64 15.09
C HIS A 16 18.60 13.43 14.24
N LEU A 17 19.11 12.24 14.56
CA LEU A 17 18.60 10.97 14.02
C LEU A 17 18.49 9.88 15.11
N ARG A 18 17.98 10.27 16.28
CA ARG A 18 17.06 9.40 17.03
C ARG A 18 15.83 10.25 17.34
N PRO A 19 14.74 10.16 16.56
CA PRO A 19 13.48 10.67 17.06
C PRO A 19 13.18 9.88 18.33
N GLU A 20 13.17 10.55 19.47
CA GLU A 20 12.59 10.01 20.69
C GLU A 20 11.14 9.70 20.33
N LEU A 21 10.86 8.41 20.13
CA LEU A 21 9.52 7.96 19.78
C LEU A 21 8.63 8.42 20.93
N ALA A 22 7.68 9.33 20.65
CA ALA A 22 6.81 9.85 21.69
C ALA A 22 6.07 8.65 22.32
N HIS A 23 6.49 8.24 23.52
CA HIS A 23 5.88 7.11 24.20
C HIS A 23 4.46 7.50 24.60
N PRO A 24 3.43 6.88 24.01
CA PRO A 24 2.06 7.27 24.29
C PRO A 24 1.70 6.87 25.73
N THR A 25 1.11 7.82 26.46
CA THR A 25 0.43 7.52 27.73
C THR A 25 -0.97 6.99 27.44
N ARG A 26 -1.33 5.85 28.04
CA ARG A 26 -2.64 5.22 27.87
C ARG A 26 -3.74 6.25 28.11
N SER A 27 -4.55 6.46 27.09
CA SER A 27 -5.70 7.35 27.15
C SER A 27 -6.78 6.77 26.24
N PRO A 28 -8.00 6.52 26.75
CA PRO A 28 -9.05 5.81 26.02
C PRO A 28 -9.60 6.55 24.78
N ASN A 29 -8.99 7.66 24.36
CA ASN A 29 -9.41 8.48 23.22
C ASN A 29 -8.21 8.96 22.35
N LYS A 30 -7.02 8.36 22.51
CA LYS A 30 -5.85 8.75 21.70
C LYS A 30 -5.62 7.74 20.59
N ILE A 31 -5.71 8.26 19.37
CA ILE A 31 -5.41 7.55 18.14
C ILE A 31 -4.15 8.17 17.53
N ILE A 32 -3.22 7.37 17.03
CA ILE A 32 -2.18 7.85 16.12
C ILE A 32 -2.56 7.53 14.68
N LEU A 33 -2.38 8.53 13.82
CA LEU A 33 -2.42 8.35 12.38
C LEU A 33 -0.99 8.49 11.83
N ASN A 34 -0.38 7.36 11.50
CA ASN A 34 0.95 7.32 10.93
C ASN A 34 0.89 7.51 9.40
N CYS A 35 1.23 8.72 8.97
CA CYS A 35 1.30 9.10 7.56
C CYS A 35 2.72 9.06 6.98
N VAL A 36 3.70 8.53 7.72
CA VAL A 36 5.12 8.65 7.37
C VAL A 36 5.76 7.27 7.25
N GLY A 37 6.20 6.96 6.02
CA GLY A 37 7.01 5.77 5.73
C GLY A 37 8.51 6.10 5.63
N PRO A 38 9.34 5.15 5.16
CA PRO A 38 9.00 3.77 4.78
C PRO A 38 8.57 2.91 5.97
N PHE A 39 7.42 2.24 5.87
CA PHE A 39 6.82 1.53 7.02
C PHE A 39 7.61 0.28 7.39
N GLY A 40 8.09 -0.47 6.40
CA GLY A 40 8.90 -1.67 6.63
C GLY A 40 10.20 -1.42 7.40
N LEU A 41 10.73 -0.19 7.36
CA LEU A 41 11.97 0.21 8.04
C LEU A 41 11.73 0.85 9.41
N HIS A 42 10.70 1.68 9.52
CA HIS A 42 10.51 2.56 10.69
C HIS A 42 9.17 2.38 11.40
N GLY A 43 8.22 1.64 10.82
CA GLY A 43 6.86 1.53 11.32
C GLY A 43 6.73 0.62 12.55
N GLN A 44 7.53 -0.45 12.65
CA GLN A 44 7.36 -1.44 13.72
C GLN A 44 7.52 -0.86 15.13
N PRO A 45 8.54 -0.03 15.43
CA PRO A 45 8.67 0.62 16.74
C PRO A 45 7.45 1.48 17.09
N VAL A 46 6.86 2.17 16.10
CA VAL A 46 5.64 2.96 16.28
C VAL A 46 4.48 2.05 16.69
N VAL A 47 4.22 0.99 15.92
CA VAL A 47 3.14 0.03 16.23
C VAL A 47 3.30 -0.56 17.63
N SER A 48 4.51 -1.02 17.99
CA SER A 48 4.78 -1.58 19.32
C SER A 48 4.42 -0.60 20.42
N ALA A 49 4.91 0.64 20.33
CA ALA A 49 4.70 1.64 21.38
C ALA A 49 3.22 1.95 21.63
N TYR A 50 2.41 2.00 20.56
CA TYR A 50 0.98 2.29 20.67
C TYR A 50 0.19 1.09 21.17
N VAL A 51 0.48 -0.12 20.68
CA VAL A 51 -0.11 -1.37 21.19
C VAL A 51 0.22 -1.57 22.67
N ASP A 52 1.48 -1.40 23.07
CA ASP A 52 1.92 -1.60 24.46
C ASP A 52 1.24 -0.60 25.42
N SER A 53 0.91 0.60 24.93
CA SER A 53 0.17 1.61 25.67
C SER A 53 -1.34 1.41 25.69
N GLY A 54 -1.89 0.50 24.88
CA GLY A 54 -3.33 0.35 24.70
C GLY A 54 -4.01 1.52 23.99
N CYS A 55 -3.29 2.21 23.10
CA CYS A 55 -3.83 3.27 22.23
C CYS A 55 -4.05 2.74 20.81
N ASP A 56 -5.02 3.31 20.10
CA ASP A 56 -5.30 2.89 18.72
C ASP A 56 -4.25 3.44 17.73
N TYR A 57 -3.92 2.62 16.74
CA TYR A 57 -2.97 2.92 15.67
C TYR A 57 -3.63 2.75 14.30
N LEU A 58 -3.56 3.81 13.49
CA LEU A 58 -3.95 3.82 12.09
C LEU A 58 -2.76 4.22 11.21
N ASP A 59 -2.66 3.68 10.00
CA ASP A 59 -1.67 4.12 9.01
C ASP A 59 -2.19 4.14 7.57
N ILE A 60 -1.45 4.80 6.69
CA ILE A 60 -1.71 4.82 5.23
C ILE A 60 -0.80 3.83 4.47
N CYS A 61 -0.30 2.79 5.14
CA CYS A 61 0.70 1.88 4.60
C CYS A 61 0.20 1.16 3.35
N GLY A 62 1.06 1.11 2.31
CA GLY A 62 0.87 0.33 1.09
C GLY A 62 1.88 -0.81 0.94
N GLU A 63 2.47 -1.27 2.03
CA GLU A 63 3.51 -2.31 2.07
C GLU A 63 2.91 -3.60 2.67
N PRO A 64 2.42 -4.55 1.84
CA PRO A 64 1.72 -5.74 2.33
C PRO A 64 2.52 -6.57 3.33
N GLU A 65 3.84 -6.63 3.09
CA GLU A 65 4.79 -7.29 3.97
C GLU A 65 4.74 -6.73 5.40
N PHE A 66 4.78 -5.40 5.53
CA PHE A 66 4.72 -4.73 6.81
C PHE A 66 3.37 -5.01 7.50
N MET A 67 2.27 -4.89 6.77
CA MET A 67 0.92 -5.11 7.29
C MET A 67 0.75 -6.53 7.84
N GLU A 68 1.10 -7.56 7.03
CA GLU A 68 1.03 -8.98 7.45
C GLU A 68 1.91 -9.24 8.68
N ARG A 69 3.12 -8.67 8.71
CA ARG A 69 4.04 -8.82 9.84
C ARG A 69 3.51 -8.16 11.11
N MET A 70 2.91 -6.96 11.02
CA MET A 70 2.37 -6.26 12.18
C MET A 70 1.18 -7.01 12.78
N GLU A 71 0.30 -7.55 11.93
CA GLU A 71 -0.81 -8.40 12.38
C GLU A 71 -0.30 -9.64 13.11
N ALA A 72 0.62 -10.40 12.50
CA ALA A 72 1.16 -11.62 13.08
C ALA A 72 1.88 -11.41 14.43
N LEU A 73 2.54 -10.25 14.59
CA LEU A 73 3.30 -9.90 15.78
C LEU A 73 2.45 -9.33 16.92
N TYR A 74 1.49 -8.46 16.59
CA TYR A 74 0.83 -7.62 17.60
C TYR A 74 -0.64 -7.94 17.81
N HIS A 75 -1.27 -8.83 17.02
CA HIS A 75 -2.70 -9.14 17.17
C HIS A 75 -3.08 -9.54 18.60
N GLU A 76 -2.44 -10.57 19.17
CA GLU A 76 -2.76 -11.08 20.52
C GLU A 76 -2.57 -9.99 21.58
N ARG A 77 -1.49 -9.21 21.48
CA ARG A 77 -1.19 -8.12 22.42
C ARG A 77 -2.19 -6.97 22.28
N ALA A 78 -2.59 -6.63 21.06
CA ALA A 78 -3.57 -5.58 20.81
C ALA A 78 -4.94 -5.96 21.40
N VAL A 79 -5.35 -7.24 21.28
CA VAL A 79 -6.55 -7.78 21.92
C VAL A 79 -6.46 -7.68 23.45
N GLU A 80 -5.34 -8.13 24.05
CA GLU A 80 -5.13 -8.07 25.49
C GLU A 80 -5.18 -6.62 26.04
N LYS A 81 -4.58 -5.68 25.30
CA LYS A 81 -4.51 -4.26 25.69
C LYS A 81 -5.77 -3.47 25.36
N GLY A 82 -6.65 -4.02 24.52
CA GLY A 82 -7.86 -3.36 24.03
C GLY A 82 -7.56 -2.22 23.04
N SER A 83 -6.51 -2.36 22.22
CA SER A 83 -6.14 -1.40 21.17
C SER A 83 -6.46 -1.91 19.78
N LEU A 84 -6.81 -1.02 18.86
CA LEU A 84 -6.95 -1.31 17.44
C LEU A 84 -5.68 -0.99 16.66
N VAL A 85 -5.31 -1.86 15.72
CA VAL A 85 -4.23 -1.64 14.75
C VAL A 85 -4.82 -1.80 13.36
N ILE A 86 -4.93 -0.70 12.62
CA ILE A 86 -5.57 -0.67 11.30
C ILE A 86 -4.58 -0.07 10.30
N SER A 87 -4.15 -0.89 9.33
CA SER A 87 -3.30 -0.43 8.23
C SER A 87 -4.11 -0.12 6.97
N ALA A 88 -3.46 0.50 6.00
CA ALA A 88 -4.03 0.80 4.67
C ALA A 88 -5.25 1.73 4.69
N CYS A 89 -5.28 2.72 5.60
CA CYS A 89 -6.28 3.79 5.62
C CYS A 89 -6.02 4.89 4.57
N GLY A 90 -5.55 4.50 3.39
CA GLY A 90 -5.15 5.40 2.31
C GLY A 90 -6.04 5.31 1.07
N PHE A 91 -5.77 6.20 0.10
CA PHE A 91 -6.48 6.27 -1.18
C PHE A 91 -6.46 4.95 -1.96
N ASP A 92 -5.36 4.19 -1.91
CA ASP A 92 -5.24 2.94 -2.68
C ASP A 92 -6.16 1.82 -2.16
N SER A 93 -6.70 1.97 -0.93
CA SER A 93 -7.42 0.89 -0.23
C SER A 93 -8.84 1.28 0.18
N ILE A 94 -9.06 2.48 0.73
CA ILE A 94 -10.39 2.90 1.21
C ILE A 94 -11.47 2.83 0.10
N PRO A 95 -11.27 3.42 -1.09
CA PRO A 95 -12.27 3.34 -2.16
C PRO A 95 -12.52 1.90 -2.62
N ALA A 96 -11.47 1.08 -2.67
CA ALA A 96 -11.57 -0.34 -3.04
C ALA A 96 -12.42 -1.12 -2.03
N GLU A 97 -12.16 -0.92 -0.74
CA GLU A 97 -12.93 -1.53 0.36
C GLU A 97 -14.38 -1.05 0.36
N MET A 98 -14.63 0.25 0.17
CA MET A 98 -15.99 0.79 0.03
C MET A 98 -16.73 0.14 -1.13
N GLY A 99 -16.08 -0.03 -2.29
CA GLY A 99 -16.68 -0.69 -3.46
C GLY A 99 -17.02 -2.16 -3.20
N MET A 100 -16.16 -2.87 -2.47
CA MET A 100 -16.40 -4.25 -2.02
C MET A 100 -17.55 -4.36 -1.03
N ILE A 101 -17.56 -3.52 0.02
CA ILE A 101 -18.61 -3.50 1.04
C ILE A 101 -19.95 -3.14 0.40
N PHE A 102 -19.98 -2.15 -0.48
CA PHE A 102 -21.18 -1.79 -1.23
C PHE A 102 -21.71 -3.00 -1.98
N HIS A 103 -20.87 -3.64 -2.80
CA HIS A 103 -21.28 -4.84 -3.52
C HIS A 103 -21.76 -5.94 -2.59
N SER A 104 -21.09 -6.22 -1.47
CA SER A 104 -21.52 -7.30 -0.54
C SER A 104 -22.93 -7.12 0.02
N ARG A 105 -23.47 -5.89 0.03
CA ARG A 105 -24.77 -5.55 0.62
C ARG A 105 -25.90 -5.40 -0.41
N GLN A 106 -25.60 -5.34 -1.71
CA GLN A 106 -26.62 -5.05 -2.74
C GLN A 106 -27.28 -6.28 -3.35
N TRP A 107 -26.75 -7.49 -3.14
CA TRP A 107 -27.30 -8.71 -3.77
C TRP A 107 -28.52 -9.17 -2.97
N ALA A 108 -29.61 -9.46 -3.68
CA ALA A 108 -30.87 -9.91 -3.10
C ALA A 108 -31.07 -11.42 -3.33
N GLY A 109 -31.79 -12.07 -2.41
CA GLY A 109 -32.07 -13.51 -2.49
C GLY A 109 -30.85 -14.37 -2.15
N SER A 110 -30.67 -15.48 -2.85
CA SER A 110 -29.54 -16.40 -2.65
C SER A 110 -28.33 -16.08 -3.53
N ALA A 111 -28.28 -14.88 -4.12
CA ALA A 111 -27.19 -14.49 -4.99
C ALA A 111 -25.98 -14.02 -4.18
N ASP A 112 -24.85 -14.72 -4.32
CA ASP A 112 -23.59 -14.39 -3.64
C ASP A 112 -22.59 -13.71 -4.59
N PRO A 113 -21.89 -12.65 -4.14
CA PRO A 113 -20.82 -12.03 -4.93
C PRO A 113 -19.63 -13.00 -5.06
N ASN A 114 -19.29 -13.35 -6.30
CA ASN A 114 -18.12 -14.18 -6.62
C ASN A 114 -16.88 -13.32 -6.87
N ARG A 115 -17.04 -12.19 -7.58
CA ARG A 115 -15.93 -11.37 -8.06
C ARG A 115 -16.32 -9.91 -8.22
N VAL A 116 -15.45 -9.00 -7.82
CA VAL A 116 -15.62 -7.56 -8.08
C VAL A 116 -14.39 -7.04 -8.82
N GLU A 117 -14.63 -6.39 -9.95
CA GLU A 117 -13.59 -5.70 -10.72
C GLU A 117 -13.69 -4.18 -10.51
N ALA A 118 -12.60 -3.55 -10.11
CA ALA A 118 -12.48 -2.11 -9.99
C ALA A 118 -11.68 -1.53 -11.17
N TYR A 119 -12.24 -0.54 -11.84
CA TYR A 119 -11.59 0.18 -12.94
C TYR A 119 -11.24 1.58 -12.48
N LEU A 120 -9.94 1.86 -12.36
CA LEU A 120 -9.44 3.15 -11.91
C LEU A 120 -9.06 4.03 -13.12
N SER A 121 -9.65 5.22 -13.17
CA SER A 121 -9.26 6.29 -14.07
C SER A 121 -8.77 7.49 -13.26
N LEU A 122 -7.55 7.94 -13.55
CA LEU A 122 -6.96 9.14 -12.99
C LEU A 122 -6.95 10.24 -14.04
N ALA A 123 -7.36 11.43 -13.65
CA ALA A 123 -7.32 12.64 -14.47
C ALA A 123 -6.65 13.75 -13.67
N SER A 124 -5.73 14.49 -14.30
CA SER A 124 -5.14 15.66 -13.68
C SER A 124 -4.78 16.70 -14.74
N GLY A 125 -4.99 17.96 -14.42
CA GLY A 125 -4.51 19.09 -15.23
C GLY A 125 -3.00 19.34 -15.06
N LYS A 126 -2.37 18.72 -14.06
CA LYS A 126 -0.92 18.82 -13.79
C LYS A 126 -0.28 17.43 -13.77
N ARG A 127 1.05 17.40 -13.63
CA ARG A 127 1.77 16.12 -13.50
C ARG A 127 1.50 15.53 -12.11
N MET A 128 1.14 14.25 -12.07
CA MET A 128 1.06 13.50 -10.81
C MET A 128 2.47 13.15 -10.34
N VAL A 129 2.77 13.48 -9.09
CA VAL A 129 4.09 13.28 -8.48
C VAL A 129 3.90 12.46 -7.21
N GLY A 130 4.81 11.51 -6.97
CA GLY A 130 4.90 10.70 -5.77
C GLY A 130 5.93 11.25 -4.79
N ASN A 131 5.76 10.89 -3.51
CA ASN A 131 6.67 11.30 -2.45
C ASN A 131 7.95 10.44 -2.43
N TYR A 132 9.03 11.01 -1.91
CA TYR A 132 10.33 10.37 -1.78
C TYR A 132 10.33 9.11 -0.91
N ASP A 133 9.52 9.06 0.14
CA ASP A 133 9.45 7.88 1.00
C ASP A 133 8.84 6.68 0.24
N SER A 134 7.89 6.93 -0.66
CA SER A 134 7.34 5.92 -1.56
C SER A 134 8.39 5.43 -2.57
N TRP A 135 9.25 6.34 -3.06
CA TRP A 135 10.39 5.98 -3.90
C TRP A 135 11.40 5.11 -3.15
N THR A 136 11.74 5.49 -1.92
CA THR A 136 12.68 4.77 -1.05
C THR A 136 12.16 3.36 -0.75
N SER A 137 10.89 3.25 -0.37
CA SER A 137 10.23 1.95 -0.19
C SER A 137 10.30 1.09 -1.45
N THR A 138 10.10 1.69 -2.63
CA THR A 138 10.22 0.97 -3.92
C THR A 138 11.65 0.48 -4.17
N THR A 139 12.67 1.30 -3.93
CA THR A 139 14.06 0.91 -4.16
C THR A 139 14.52 -0.22 -3.24
N GLU A 140 14.09 -0.23 -1.98
CA GLU A 140 14.39 -1.30 -1.01
C GLU A 140 13.69 -2.61 -1.40
N ARG A 141 12.43 -2.55 -1.85
CA ARG A 141 11.67 -3.73 -2.31
C ARG A 141 12.27 -4.39 -3.55
N ILE A 142 12.96 -3.62 -4.40
CA ILE A 142 13.62 -4.12 -5.61
C ILE A 142 14.92 -4.86 -5.25
N ASP A 143 15.55 -4.51 -4.13
CA ASP A 143 16.84 -5.07 -3.73
C ASP A 143 16.74 -6.46 -3.08
N HIS A 144 15.71 -6.69 -2.28
CA HIS A 144 15.54 -8.00 -1.66
C HIS A 144 15.40 -9.10 -2.72
N ARG A 145 16.22 -10.16 -2.58
CA ARG A 145 16.31 -11.35 -3.46
C ARG A 145 15.02 -12.21 -3.45
N THR A 146 13.84 -11.61 -3.30
CA THR A 146 12.56 -12.27 -3.47
C THR A 146 12.03 -12.02 -4.90
N PRO A 147 11.33 -12.97 -5.53
CA PRO A 147 10.70 -12.80 -6.84
C PRO A 147 9.57 -11.73 -6.89
N GLN A 148 9.48 -10.85 -5.90
CA GLN A 148 8.26 -10.16 -5.48
C GLN A 148 8.16 -8.70 -5.91
N GLY A 149 9.23 -8.06 -6.41
CA GLY A 149 9.14 -6.72 -7.02
C GLY A 149 8.12 -6.65 -8.17
N ALA A 150 7.75 -7.79 -8.77
CA ALA A 150 6.71 -7.91 -9.79
C ALA A 150 5.32 -8.32 -9.26
N ARG A 151 5.19 -8.77 -7.99
CA ARG A 151 3.91 -9.22 -7.41
C ARG A 151 3.24 -8.20 -6.50
N SER A 152 3.96 -7.22 -5.96
CA SER A 152 3.34 -6.18 -5.14
C SER A 152 2.81 -4.99 -5.92
N LEU A 153 3.31 -4.76 -7.13
CA LEU A 153 2.56 -4.07 -8.19
C LEU A 153 1.46 -4.97 -8.80
N GLY A 154 1.36 -6.20 -8.29
CA GLY A 154 0.54 -7.30 -8.75
C GLY A 154 -0.76 -7.46 -7.95
N CYS A 155 -1.55 -6.39 -7.79
CA CYS A 155 -2.88 -6.56 -8.36
C CYS A 155 -2.61 -7.03 -9.79
N LYS A 156 -3.10 -8.19 -10.23
CA LYS A 156 -3.02 -8.53 -11.66
C LYS A 156 -3.75 -7.40 -12.41
N ALA A 157 -3.04 -6.32 -12.71
CA ALA A 157 -3.49 -5.24 -13.55
C ALA A 157 -3.46 -5.84 -14.94
N THR A 158 -4.48 -6.63 -15.25
CA THR A 158 -4.74 -7.06 -16.60
C THR A 158 -5.06 -5.77 -17.34
N ILE A 159 -4.08 -5.25 -18.08
CA ILE A 159 -4.21 -4.07 -18.93
C ILE A 159 -5.21 -4.44 -20.02
N SER A 160 -6.47 -4.06 -19.82
CA SER A 160 -7.53 -4.22 -20.80
C SER A 160 -7.69 -2.90 -21.55
N ARG A 161 -7.64 -2.96 -22.89
CA ARG A 161 -8.06 -1.85 -23.75
C ARG A 161 -9.54 -1.60 -23.48
N PHE A 162 -9.95 -0.33 -23.51
CA PHE A 162 -11.34 0.11 -23.31
C PHE A 162 -12.34 -0.41 -24.37
N ASN A 163 -11.92 -1.32 -25.25
CA ASN A 163 -12.78 -1.98 -26.23
C ASN A 163 -12.63 -3.49 -26.09
N HIS A 164 -13.78 -4.16 -25.99
CA HIS A 164 -14.00 -5.59 -25.84
C HIS A 164 -13.85 -6.19 -24.43
N CYS A 165 -15.04 -6.45 -23.86
CA CYS A 165 -15.36 -7.59 -23.02
C CYS A 165 -14.61 -8.84 -23.51
N ALA A 166 -13.63 -9.30 -22.72
CA ALA A 166 -12.88 -10.51 -23.01
C ALA A 166 -12.99 -11.49 -21.83
N LYS A 167 -13.97 -12.37 -22.00
CA LYS A 167 -14.04 -13.80 -21.64
C LYS A 167 -13.80 -14.22 -20.18
N ASN A 168 -14.87 -14.79 -19.64
CA ASN A 168 -14.95 -15.83 -18.61
C ASN A 168 -13.65 -16.65 -18.46
N ALA A 169 -12.78 -16.24 -17.54
CA ALA A 169 -11.75 -17.11 -16.99
C ALA A 169 -12.09 -17.30 -15.51
N ILE A 170 -12.82 -18.38 -15.23
CA ILE A 170 -12.95 -18.93 -13.88
C ILE A 170 -11.52 -19.23 -13.42
N HIS A 171 -10.97 -18.38 -12.56
CA HIS A 171 -9.66 -18.63 -11.98
C HIS A 171 -9.84 -19.70 -10.88
N PRO A 172 -9.13 -20.83 -10.94
CA PRO A 172 -9.20 -21.83 -9.88
C PRO A 172 -8.83 -21.18 -8.54
N ARG A 173 -9.51 -21.60 -7.45
CA ARG A 173 -9.17 -21.23 -6.07
C ARG A 173 -7.68 -21.53 -5.84
N ARG A 174 -6.82 -20.53 -5.94
CA ARG A 174 -5.43 -20.65 -5.51
C ARG A 174 -5.41 -20.50 -4.00
N LYS A 175 -4.89 -21.51 -3.30
CA LYS A 175 -4.55 -21.36 -1.88
C LYS A 175 -3.60 -20.17 -1.75
N SER A 176 -4.02 -19.14 -1.03
CA SER A 176 -3.15 -18.03 -0.66
C SER A 176 -2.25 -18.51 0.46
N HIS A 177 -0.95 -18.24 0.37
CA HIS A 177 0.00 -18.50 1.44
C HIS A 177 0.49 -17.19 2.10
N GLY A 178 -0.06 -16.03 1.72
CA GLY A 178 0.47 -14.73 2.13
C GLY A 178 1.74 -14.32 1.41
N LEU A 179 2.17 -13.08 1.62
CA LEU A 179 3.44 -12.56 1.10
C LEU A 179 4.52 -12.68 2.19
N PRO A 180 5.69 -13.28 1.90
CA PRO A 180 6.71 -13.45 2.92
C PRO A 180 7.36 -12.12 3.32
N GLY A 181 7.75 -12.08 4.60
CA GLY A 181 8.37 -10.96 5.28
C GLY A 181 9.75 -10.56 4.74
N VAL A 182 10.12 -9.29 4.86
CA VAL A 182 11.53 -8.85 4.84
C VAL A 182 12.11 -9.23 6.20
N ASN A 183 13.12 -10.10 6.19
CA ASN A 183 13.74 -10.66 7.40
C ASN A 183 12.72 -11.35 8.33
N GLU A 184 11.79 -12.13 7.76
CA GLU A 184 10.78 -12.87 8.51
C GLU A 184 11.40 -13.93 9.43
N ASN A 185 10.96 -13.97 10.70
CA ASN A 185 11.33 -15.04 11.64
C ASN A 185 10.59 -16.34 11.28
N PRO A 186 11.22 -17.53 11.38
CA PRO A 186 10.56 -18.83 11.20
C PRO A 186 9.19 -18.99 11.90
N GLU A 187 9.01 -18.43 13.09
CA GLU A 187 7.72 -18.47 13.80
C GLU A 187 6.63 -17.66 13.09
N HIS A 188 6.98 -16.53 12.49
CA HIS A 188 6.02 -15.72 11.72
C HIS A 188 5.65 -16.38 10.40
N VAL A 189 6.60 -17.07 9.75
CA VAL A 189 6.33 -17.88 8.55
C VAL A 189 5.23 -18.89 8.83
N LYS A 190 5.31 -19.63 9.95
CA LYS A 190 4.29 -20.60 10.36
C LYS A 190 2.93 -19.93 10.60
N LYS A 191 2.90 -18.81 11.33
CA LYS A 191 1.65 -18.08 11.61
C LYS A 191 0.99 -17.61 10.31
N ARG A 192 1.76 -17.01 9.39
CA ARG A 192 1.27 -16.57 8.07
C ARG A 192 0.69 -17.73 7.27
N GLU A 193 1.42 -18.84 7.17
CA GLU A 193 0.97 -20.01 6.39
C GLU A 193 -0.28 -20.69 6.97
N ALA A 194 -0.48 -20.61 8.29
CA ALA A 194 -1.68 -21.12 8.96
C ALA A 194 -2.90 -20.20 8.78
N PHE A 195 -2.71 -18.88 8.69
CA PHE A 195 -3.78 -17.89 8.63
C PHE A 195 -4.51 -17.87 7.27
N TRP A 196 -3.77 -17.77 6.16
CA TRP A 196 -4.36 -17.54 4.83
C TRP A 196 -5.30 -18.64 4.30
N PRO A 197 -5.15 -19.93 4.69
CA PRO A 197 -6.14 -20.96 4.39
C PRO A 197 -7.51 -20.75 5.08
N SER A 198 -7.58 -19.99 6.18
CA SER A 198 -8.81 -19.75 6.95
C SER A 198 -9.69 -18.63 6.37
N VAL A 199 -9.12 -17.77 5.53
CA VAL A 199 -9.81 -16.62 4.96
C VAL A 199 -10.57 -17.03 3.68
N LYS A 200 -11.88 -16.77 3.62
CA LYS A 200 -12.66 -16.99 2.39
C LYS A 200 -12.13 -16.05 1.28
N PRO A 201 -11.70 -16.58 0.12
CA PRO A 201 -11.12 -15.74 -0.92
C PRO A 201 -12.21 -14.90 -1.60
N ALA A 202 -12.15 -13.58 -1.43
CA ALA A 202 -12.89 -12.64 -2.27
C ALA A 202 -12.04 -12.28 -3.49
N HIS A 203 -12.56 -12.52 -4.70
CA HIS A 203 -11.85 -12.14 -5.92
C HIS A 203 -12.03 -10.65 -6.19
N PHE A 204 -11.07 -9.84 -5.75
CA PHE A 204 -10.96 -8.43 -6.10
C PHE A 204 -9.86 -8.22 -7.14
N GLY A 205 -10.15 -7.43 -8.18
CA GLY A 205 -9.17 -7.10 -9.22
C GLY A 205 -9.24 -5.64 -9.61
N VAL A 206 -8.10 -4.96 -9.59
CA VAL A 206 -7.99 -3.57 -10.06
C VAL A 206 -7.41 -3.54 -11.47
N LYS A 207 -8.07 -2.79 -12.36
CA LYS A 207 -7.64 -2.55 -13.74
C LYS A 207 -7.33 -1.06 -13.93
N LEU A 208 -6.18 -0.78 -14.53
CA LEU A 208 -5.70 0.56 -14.87
C LEU A 208 -5.83 0.79 -16.38
N GLY A 209 -6.48 1.89 -16.79
CA GLY A 209 -6.60 2.27 -18.20
C GLY A 209 -5.39 3.09 -18.68
N THR A 210 -4.75 2.71 -19.79
CA THR A 210 -3.68 3.51 -20.44
C THR A 210 -3.83 3.51 -21.97
N LYS A 211 -3.39 4.59 -22.65
CA LYS A 211 -3.25 4.70 -24.12
C LYS A 211 -1.77 4.52 -24.55
N PRO A 212 -1.47 4.31 -25.86
CA PRO A 212 -1.29 3.03 -26.56
C PRO A 212 0.06 2.30 -26.25
N LEU A 213 0.15 1.05 -26.74
CA LEU A 213 1.20 0.02 -26.54
C LEU A 213 2.66 0.46 -26.79
N LEU A 214 2.91 1.53 -27.55
CA LEU A 214 4.27 1.92 -27.98
C LEU A 214 5.16 2.38 -26.82
N GLY A 215 4.57 2.93 -25.75
CA GLY A 215 5.28 3.32 -24.53
C GLY A 215 5.50 2.19 -23.51
N LEU A 216 5.13 0.96 -23.82
CA LEU A 216 5.26 -0.17 -22.89
C LEU A 216 6.70 -0.70 -22.83
N PHE A 217 7.36 -0.82 -23.98
CA PHE A 217 8.74 -1.31 -24.06
C PHE A 217 9.71 -0.42 -23.28
N SER A 218 9.62 0.90 -23.46
CA SER A 218 10.47 1.86 -22.76
C SER A 218 10.27 1.80 -21.23
N LYS A 219 9.03 1.62 -20.75
CA LYS A 219 8.75 1.42 -19.31
C LYS A 219 9.33 0.12 -18.78
N ILE A 220 9.25 -0.97 -19.54
CA ILE A 220 9.85 -2.25 -19.18
C ILE A 220 11.38 -2.11 -19.09
N MET A 221 12.01 -1.50 -20.10
CA MET A 221 13.46 -1.28 -20.12
C MET A 221 13.92 -0.38 -18.96
N LEU A 222 13.18 0.70 -18.67
CA LEU A 222 13.44 1.56 -17.51
C LEU A 222 13.33 0.76 -16.20
N GLY A 223 12.32 -0.09 -16.05
CA GLY A 223 12.17 -0.95 -14.87
C GLY A 223 13.33 -1.94 -14.70
N ILE A 224 13.79 -2.57 -15.79
CA ILE A 224 14.97 -3.46 -15.77
C ILE A 224 16.23 -2.68 -15.39
N PHE A 225 16.43 -1.50 -15.97
CA PHE A 225 17.57 -0.64 -15.68
C PHE A 225 17.61 -0.21 -14.21
N LEU A 226 16.50 0.28 -13.67
CA LEU A 226 16.38 0.64 -12.25
C LEU A 226 16.65 -0.57 -11.35
N ARG A 227 16.14 -1.75 -11.73
CA ARG A 227 16.41 -3.01 -11.00
C ARG A 227 17.88 -3.39 -10.99
N LEU A 228 18.60 -3.20 -12.10
CA LEU A 228 20.04 -3.45 -12.16
C LEU A 228 20.81 -2.47 -11.28
N LEU A 229 20.43 -1.18 -11.27
CA LEU A 229 21.05 -0.19 -10.40
C LEU A 229 20.83 -0.50 -8.92
N CYS A 230 19.63 -0.96 -8.52
CA CYS A 230 19.36 -1.36 -7.14
C CYS A 230 20.26 -2.50 -6.64
N LYS A 231 20.85 -3.34 -7.51
CA LYS A 231 21.73 -4.43 -7.05
C LYS A 231 23.06 -3.94 -6.47
N PHE A 232 23.49 -2.73 -6.83
CA PHE A 232 24.78 -2.19 -6.42
C PHE A 232 24.58 -1.07 -5.38
N SER A 233 25.42 -1.04 -4.34
CA SER A 233 25.37 -0.01 -3.30
C SER A 233 25.50 1.41 -3.88
N PHE A 234 26.40 1.60 -4.85
CA PHE A 234 26.54 2.87 -5.58
C PHE A 234 25.29 3.22 -6.39
N GLY A 235 24.68 2.23 -7.06
CA GLY A 235 23.46 2.44 -7.83
C GLY A 235 22.28 2.85 -6.94
N ARG A 236 22.10 2.21 -5.78
CA ARG A 236 21.09 2.64 -4.79
C ARG A 236 21.32 4.05 -4.30
N TRP A 237 22.57 4.36 -3.93
CA TRP A 237 22.94 5.71 -3.51
C TRP A 237 22.55 6.73 -4.58
N LEU A 238 22.80 6.43 -5.86
CA LEU A 238 22.47 7.31 -6.98
C LEU A 238 20.95 7.49 -7.16
N LEU A 239 20.18 6.41 -7.05
CA LEU A 239 18.71 6.42 -7.14
C LEU A 239 18.06 7.22 -6.00
N LEU A 240 18.59 7.12 -4.78
CA LEU A 240 18.11 7.87 -3.62
C LEU A 240 18.59 9.34 -3.63
N ARG A 241 19.76 9.61 -4.21
CA ARG A 241 20.29 10.97 -4.31
C ARG A 241 19.52 11.82 -5.32
N TYR A 242 19.14 11.23 -6.46
CA TYR A 242 18.52 11.92 -7.60
C TYR A 242 17.18 11.28 -8.04
N PRO A 243 16.16 11.17 -7.17
CA PRO A 243 14.92 10.47 -7.46
C PRO A 243 14.22 11.02 -8.71
N SER A 244 14.09 12.35 -8.82
CA SER A 244 13.44 13.00 -9.97
C SER A 244 14.13 12.69 -11.30
N PHE A 245 15.46 12.55 -11.33
CA PHE A 245 16.16 12.21 -12.57
C PHE A 245 15.85 10.77 -13.00
N PHE A 246 15.99 9.82 -12.08
CA PHE A 246 15.81 8.39 -12.36
C PHE A 246 14.34 7.97 -12.51
N SER A 247 13.42 8.74 -11.94
CA SER A 247 11.99 8.53 -12.10
C SER A 247 11.36 9.37 -13.22
N LEU A 248 12.15 10.10 -14.01
CA LEU A 248 11.64 11.04 -15.03
C LEU A 248 10.63 12.06 -14.45
N GLY A 249 10.88 12.49 -13.21
CA GLY A 249 10.11 13.47 -12.46
C GLY A 249 8.80 12.95 -11.86
N TRP A 250 8.56 11.64 -11.89
CA TRP A 250 7.44 11.02 -11.18
C TRP A 250 7.59 11.01 -9.66
N PHE A 251 8.81 11.14 -9.13
CA PHE A 251 9.07 11.27 -7.70
C PHE A 251 9.96 12.49 -7.43
N LYS A 252 9.63 13.25 -6.39
CA LYS A 252 10.42 14.42 -5.94
C LYS A 252 10.72 14.30 -4.43
N LYS A 253 11.79 14.94 -3.96
CA LYS A 253 12.12 14.99 -2.52
C LYS A 253 11.15 15.86 -1.74
N GLU A 254 10.67 16.89 -2.39
CA GLU A 254 9.75 17.88 -1.86
C GLU A 254 8.28 17.41 -1.94
N GLY A 255 8.04 16.26 -2.58
CA GLY A 255 6.69 15.74 -2.83
C GLY A 255 5.93 16.52 -3.91
N SER A 256 4.61 16.48 -3.83
CA SER A 256 3.68 17.18 -4.73
C SER A 256 3.32 18.54 -4.17
N SER A 257 3.17 19.55 -5.03
CA SER A 257 2.64 20.84 -4.61
C SER A 257 1.13 20.76 -4.32
N GLU A 258 0.61 21.70 -3.50
CA GLU A 258 -0.82 21.76 -3.21
C GLU A 258 -1.68 21.88 -4.48
N ASP A 259 -1.23 22.65 -5.47
CA ASP A 259 -1.94 22.74 -6.74
C ASP A 259 -1.86 21.44 -7.56
N GLU A 260 -0.72 20.73 -7.53
CA GLU A 260 -0.60 19.42 -8.19
C GLU A 260 -1.63 18.47 -7.58
N VAL A 261 -1.75 18.45 -6.24
CA VAL A 261 -2.76 17.63 -5.52
C VAL A 261 -4.19 18.06 -5.83
N ALA A 262 -4.49 19.37 -5.77
CA ALA A 262 -5.84 19.90 -6.01
C ALA A 262 -6.34 19.66 -7.44
N SER A 263 -5.42 19.49 -8.40
CA SER A 263 -5.76 19.22 -9.80
C SER A 263 -6.10 17.76 -10.11
N VAL A 264 -5.92 16.84 -9.15
CA VAL A 264 -6.14 15.39 -9.36
C VAL A 264 -7.58 15.03 -9.05
N THR A 265 -8.22 14.38 -10.01
CA THR A 265 -9.53 13.74 -9.87
C THR A 265 -9.40 12.27 -10.23
N PHE A 266 -10.11 11.40 -9.51
CA PHE A 266 -10.18 9.99 -9.82
C PHE A 266 -11.63 9.53 -9.99
N LYS A 267 -11.82 8.49 -10.80
CA LYS A 267 -13.07 7.76 -10.92
C LYS A 267 -12.78 6.27 -10.78
N MET A 268 -13.49 5.61 -9.88
CA MET A 268 -13.49 4.15 -9.76
C MET A 268 -14.86 3.58 -10.11
N LEU A 269 -14.88 2.71 -11.11
CA LEU A 269 -16.07 1.94 -11.48
C LEU A 269 -15.91 0.51 -10.95
N PHE A 270 -16.89 0.04 -10.18
CA PHE A 270 -16.92 -1.32 -9.65
C PHE A 270 -17.95 -2.15 -10.40
N VAL A 271 -17.55 -3.34 -10.84
CA VAL A 271 -18.41 -4.30 -11.55
C VAL A 271 -18.40 -5.62 -10.77
N GLY A 272 -19.52 -5.94 -10.13
CA GLY A 272 -19.71 -7.20 -9.43
C GLY A 272 -20.24 -8.32 -10.34
N HIS A 273 -19.76 -9.53 -10.10
CA HIS A 273 -20.20 -10.78 -10.71
C HIS A 273 -20.52 -11.77 -9.60
N GLY A 274 -21.62 -12.51 -9.72
CA GLY A 274 -22.09 -13.48 -8.74
C GLY A 274 -22.88 -14.59 -9.43
N PHE A 275 -23.36 -15.55 -8.66
CA PHE A 275 -24.18 -16.66 -9.14
C PHE A 275 -25.57 -16.57 -8.53
N SER A 276 -26.59 -16.97 -9.27
CA SER A 276 -27.90 -17.38 -8.72
C SER A 276 -27.91 -18.91 -8.65
N ASP A 277 -28.55 -19.52 -7.65
CA ASP A 277 -28.61 -20.98 -7.42
C ASP A 277 -29.36 -21.79 -8.51
N GLY A 278 -29.05 -21.56 -9.78
CA GLY A 278 -29.75 -22.12 -10.94
C GLY A 278 -28.82 -22.47 -12.10
N SER A 279 -27.66 -23.08 -11.82
CA SER A 279 -26.80 -23.70 -12.84
C SER A 279 -26.04 -24.90 -12.30
#